data_AF-A0A8S1AEG8-F1
#
_entry.id   AF-A0A8S1AEG8-F1
#
_cell.length_a   1.000
_cell.length_b   1.000
_cell.length_c   1.000
_cell.angle_alpha   90.00
_cell.angle_beta   90.00
_cell.angle_gamma   90.00
#
_symmetry.space_group_name_H-M   'P 1'
#
loop_
_entity.id
_entity.type
_entity.pdbx_description
1 polymer ?
#
loop_
_entity_poly.entity_id
_entity_poly.type
_entity_poly.pdbx_seq_one_letter_code
_entity_poly.pdbx_strand_id
1 'polypeptide(L)' 'MEPCRLPRQTLLGEIAYAERPVGPPKLKFKDGVKRDMISLDIKFSDWKDLAKERDQWRKVSTRMAPKPMMKLGWG' A
#
# COMPACT_ATOMS: atom_id res chain seq x y z
N MET A 1 -5.45 48.25 -0.48
CA MET A 1 -5.78 47.28 -1.55
C MET A 1 -5.79 45.92 -0.87
N GLU A 2 -6.96 45.46 -0.44
CA GLU A 2 -7.07 44.15 0.22
C GLU A 2 -6.79 43.05 -0.79
N PRO A 3 -5.96 42.03 -0.45
CA PRO A 3 -5.62 40.98 -1.39
C PRO A 3 -6.87 40.15 -1.67
N CYS A 4 -7.32 40.30 -2.92
CA CYS A 4 -8.29 39.52 -3.68
C CYS A 4 -8.56 38.12 -3.12
N ARG A 5 -9.49 37.99 -2.16
CA ARG A 5 -10.06 36.68 -1.82
C ARG A 5 -10.89 36.23 -3.01
N LEU A 6 -10.37 35.30 -3.79
CA LEU A 6 -11.14 34.67 -4.85
C LEU A 6 -12.42 34.08 -4.26
N PRO A 7 -13.58 34.22 -4.92
CA PRO A 7 -14.82 33.64 -4.45
C PRO A 7 -14.65 32.14 -4.20
N ARG A 8 -15.22 31.64 -3.09
CA ARG A 8 -15.18 30.21 -2.73
C ARG A 8 -15.59 29.30 -3.90
N GLN A 9 -16.53 29.76 -4.70
CA GLN A 9 -17.03 29.07 -5.89
C GLN A 9 -15.97 28.94 -7.00
N THR A 10 -15.10 29.95 -7.15
CA THR A 10 -13.93 29.91 -8.03
C THR A 10 -12.86 28.95 -7.51
N LEU A 11 -12.62 28.93 -6.19
CA LEU A 11 -11.65 28.02 -5.55
C LEU A 11 -12.08 26.55 -5.63
N LEU A 12 -13.39 26.28 -5.59
CA LEU A 12 -13.96 24.94 -5.55
C LEU A 12 -14.51 24.46 -6.90
N GLY A 13 -14.37 25.24 -7.99
CA GLY A 13 -14.97 24.95 -9.29
C GLY A 13 -14.53 23.61 -9.88
N GLU A 14 -13.26 23.23 -9.70
CA GLU A 14 -12.71 21.94 -10.13
C GLU A 14 -13.08 20.79 -9.17
N ILE A 15 -13.46 21.11 -7.93
CA ILE A 15 -13.79 20.14 -6.88
C ILE A 15 -15.28 19.78 -6.92
N ALA A 16 -16.14 20.67 -7.44
CA ALA A 16 -17.59 20.47 -7.53
C ALA A 16 -17.99 19.26 -8.38
N TYR A 17 -17.19 18.93 -9.39
CA TYR A 17 -17.38 17.76 -10.27
C TYR A 17 -16.39 16.62 -10.02
N ALA A 18 -15.40 16.83 -9.15
CA ALA A 18 -14.43 15.80 -8.79
C ALA A 18 -15.02 14.93 -7.67
N GLU A 19 -15.47 13.74 -8.04
CA GLU A 19 -15.79 12.70 -7.05
C GLU A 19 -14.51 12.38 -6.27
N ARG A 20 -14.51 12.69 -4.96
CA ARG A 20 -13.45 12.20 -4.09
C ARG A 20 -13.54 10.67 -4.10
N PRO A 21 -12.43 9.95 -4.31
CA PRO A 21 -12.46 8.50 -4.25
C PRO A 21 -13.00 8.07 -2.87
N VAL A 22 -14.15 7.43 -2.87
CA VAL A 22 -14.80 6.94 -1.66
C VAL A 22 -14.08 5.65 -1.25
N GLY A 23 -13.43 5.67 -0.08
CA GLY A 23 -12.74 4.51 0.46
C GLY A 23 -11.40 4.85 1.13
N PRO A 24 -10.76 3.86 1.76
CA PRO A 24 -9.43 4.07 2.33
C PRO A 24 -8.42 4.35 1.21
N PRO A 25 -7.35 5.13 1.50
CA PRO A 25 -6.24 5.29 0.57
C PRO A 25 -5.73 3.94 0.07
N LYS A 26 -5.35 3.87 -1.21
CA LYS A 26 -4.67 2.70 -1.76
C LYS A 26 -3.47 2.37 -0.87
N LEU A 27 -3.36 1.10 -0.49
CA LEU A 27 -2.26 0.60 0.32
C LEU A 27 -0.94 0.92 -0.37
N LYS A 28 -0.04 1.63 0.30
CA LYS A 28 1.27 1.90 -0.28
C LYS A 28 2.03 0.59 -0.35
N PHE A 29 2.90 0.44 -1.35
CA PHE A 29 3.79 -0.71 -1.48
C PHE A 29 4.51 -1.04 -0.16
N LYS A 30 5.01 -0.01 0.53
CA LYS A 30 5.68 -0.13 1.84
C LYS A 30 4.78 -0.77 2.90
N ASP A 31 3.48 -0.50 2.89
CA ASP A 31 2.55 -1.07 3.87
C ASP A 31 2.28 -2.56 3.58
N GLY A 32 2.31 -2.96 2.30
CA GLY A 32 2.31 -4.37 1.89
C GLY A 32 3.55 -5.10 2.41
N VAL A 33 4.75 -4.57 2.14
CA VAL A 33 6.01 -5.14 2.65
C VAL A 33 6.00 -5.27 4.16
N LYS A 34 5.49 -4.26 4.88
CA LYS A 34 5.38 -4.31 6.34
C LYS A 34 4.47 -5.43 6.82
N ARG A 35 3.30 -5.58 6.19
CA ARG A 35 2.36 -6.67 6.49
C ARG A 35 3.01 -8.02 6.26
N ASP A 36 3.71 -8.18 5.14
CA ASP A 36 4.36 -9.43 4.77
C ASP A 36 5.48 -9.79 5.78
N MET A 37 6.27 -8.80 6.20
CA MET A 37 7.29 -8.99 7.24
C MET A 37 6.68 -9.43 8.57
N ILE A 38 5.55 -8.85 8.99
CA ILE A 38 4.84 -9.27 10.20
C ILE A 38 4.34 -10.71 10.07
N SER A 39 3.74 -11.07 8.93
CA SER A 39 3.23 -12.44 8.71
C SER A 39 4.32 -13.51 8.65
N LEU A 40 5.54 -13.12 8.26
CA LEU A 40 6.72 -13.99 8.22
C LEU A 40 7.53 -13.96 9.53
N ASP A 41 7.04 -13.24 10.55
CA ASP A 41 7.72 -13.03 11.83
C ASP A 41 9.16 -12.46 11.68
N ILE A 42 9.34 -11.59 10.68
CA ILE A 42 10.61 -10.91 10.43
C ILE A 42 10.62 -9.58 11.20
N LYS A 43 11.58 -9.44 12.11
CA LYS A 43 11.81 -8.16 12.81
C LYS A 43 12.28 -7.08 11.84
N PHE A 44 11.73 -5.87 11.99
CA PHE A 44 12.10 -4.70 11.18
C PHE A 44 13.54 -4.20 11.40
N SER A 45 14.16 -4.53 12.52
CA SER A 45 15.57 -4.22 12.77
C SER A 45 16.51 -5.14 11.98
N ASP A 46 16.12 -6.41 11.81
CA ASP A 46 17.05 -7.49 11.47
C ASP A 46 16.91 -7.95 10.01
N TRP A 47 15.91 -7.45 9.27
CA TRP A 47 15.65 -7.88 7.88
C TRP A 47 16.85 -7.65 6.96
N LYS A 48 17.66 -6.62 7.22
CA LYS A 48 18.87 -6.34 6.43
C LYS A 48 19.91 -7.43 6.61
N ASP A 49 20.08 -7.93 7.84
CA ASP A 49 21.02 -8.99 8.14
C ASP A 49 20.52 -10.32 7.58
N LEU A 50 19.21 -10.59 7.68
CA LEU A 50 18.58 -11.75 7.04
C LEU A 50 18.70 -11.70 5.51
N ALA A 51 18.65 -10.51 4.90
CA ALA A 51 18.76 -10.32 3.45
C ALA A 51 20.19 -10.48 2.92
N LYS A 52 21.22 -10.38 3.76
CA LYS A 52 22.61 -10.68 3.37
C LYS A 52 22.77 -12.15 2.98
N GLU A 53 22.08 -13.04 3.68
CA GLU A 53 22.06 -14.48 3.42
C GLU A 53 20.96 -14.82 2.40
N ARG A 54 21.33 -14.84 1.11
CA ARG A 54 20.40 -15.03 -0.02
C ARG A 54 19.51 -16.27 0.12
N ASP A 55 20.08 -17.38 0.57
CA ASP A 55 19.37 -18.66 0.72
C ASP A 55 18.38 -18.64 1.88
N GLN A 56 18.75 -18.02 2.99
CA GLN A 56 17.87 -17.84 4.14
C GLN A 56 16.71 -16.91 3.77
N TRP A 57 17.00 -15.80 3.11
CA TRP A 57 15.99 -14.88 2.60
C TRP A 57 14.99 -15.57 1.67
N ARG A 58 15.47 -16.44 0.77
CA ARG A 58 14.60 -17.20 -0.15
C ARG A 58 13.72 -18.20 0.60
N LYS A 59 14.27 -18.92 1.59
CA LYS A 59 13.50 -19.85 2.42
C LYS A 59 12.37 -19.14 3.18
N VAL A 60 12.65 -17.95 3.73
CA VAL A 60 11.66 -17.17 4.48
C VAL A 60 10.60 -16.58 3.54
N SER A 61 11.00 -15.97 2.42
CA SER A 61 10.06 -15.37 1.47
C SER A 61 9.20 -16.39 0.70
N THR A 62 9.69 -17.61 0.47
CA THR A 62 8.90 -18.68 -0.18
C THR A 62 7.76 -19.19 0.70
N ARG A 63 7.85 -19.03 2.04
CA ARG A 63 6.74 -19.35 2.96
C ARG A 63 5.51 -18.48 2.69
N MET A 64 5.71 -17.29 2.11
CA MET A 64 4.67 -16.35 1.73
C MET A 64 4.03 -16.66 0.36
N ALA A 65 4.48 -17.72 -0.34
CA ALA A 65 4.00 -18.02 -1.68
C ALA A 65 2.46 -17.95 -1.72
N PRO A 66 1.88 -17.22 -2.68
CA PRO A 66 0.44 -17.05 -2.74
C PRO A 66 -0.19 -18.43 -2.74
N LYS A 67 -1.17 -18.66 -1.84
CA LYS A 67 -2.08 -19.80 -1.99
C LYS A 67 -2.51 -19.80 -3.46
N PRO A 68 -2.45 -20.94 -4.17
CA PRO A 68 -2.95 -21.00 -5.54
C PRO A 68 -4.34 -20.38 -5.49
N MET A 69 -4.52 -19.30 -6.26
CA MET A 69 -5.77 -18.58 -6.36
C MET A 69 -6.80 -19.63 -6.78
N MET A 70 -7.59 -20.13 -5.82
CA MET A 70 -8.70 -21.02 -6.11
C MET A 70 -9.51 -20.28 -7.17
N LYS A 71 -9.57 -20.84 -8.38
CA LYS A 71 -10.40 -20.28 -9.43
C LYS A 71 -11.81 -20.26 -8.87
N LEU A 72 -12.27 -19.07 -8.48
CA LEU A 72 -13.67 -18.84 -8.21
C LEU A 72 -14.37 -19.12 -9.53
N GLY A 73 -14.97 -20.31 -9.62
CA GLY A 73 -15.86 -20.66 -10.70
C GLY A 73 -17.02 -19.68 -10.66
N TRP A 74 -17.11 -18.85 -11.68
CA TRP A 74 -18.34 -18.17 -12.02
C TRP A 74 -19.18 -19.16 -12.80
N GLY A 75 -20.20 -19.70 -12.14
CA GLY A 75 -21.38 -20.28 -12.80
C GLY A 75 -22.34 -19.18 -13.17
#